data_AF-A0A967E682-F1
#
_entry.id   AF-A0A967E682-F1
#
_cell.length_a   1.000
_cell.length_b   1.000
_cell.length_c   1.000
_cell.angle_alpha   90.00
_cell.angle_beta   90.00
_cell.angle_gamma   90.00
#
_symmetry.space_group_name_H-M   'P 1'
#
loop_
_entity.id
_entity.type
_entity.pdbx_description
1 polymer ?
#
loop_
_entity_poly.entity_id
_entity_poly.type
_entity_poly.pdbx_seq_one_letter_code
_entity_poly.pdbx_strand_id
1 'polypeptide(L)' 'MPSDTRTTISLKPKVYRALKVKAATTDRSVSDLINAAVLESLREDAVDLEAFDRRAKEPSRSFEKLLEELKRDGT' A
#
# COMPACT_ATOMS: atom_id res chain seq x y z
N MET A 1 11.76 0.48 -25.35
CA MET A 1 11.93 0.08 -23.93
C MET A 1 11.70 1.34 -23.12
N PRO A 2 10.73 1.41 -22.19
CA PRO A 2 10.64 2.58 -21.34
C PRO A 2 11.96 2.68 -20.58
N SER A 3 12.68 3.77 -20.82
CA SER A 3 13.98 4.05 -20.21
C SER A 3 13.76 4.40 -18.74
N ASP A 4 14.58 3.83 -17.85
CA ASP A 4 14.59 4.23 -16.45
C ASP A 4 14.82 5.75 -16.34
N THR A 5 13.92 6.42 -15.62
CA THR A 5 14.07 7.85 -15.32
C THR A 5 14.94 7.99 -14.08
N ARG A 6 16.06 8.71 -14.20
CA ARG A 6 16.94 8.98 -13.07
C ARG A 6 16.30 10.02 -12.15
N THR A 7 16.13 9.65 -10.88
CA THR A 7 15.61 10.54 -9.84
C THR A 7 16.55 10.53 -8.64
N THR A 8 16.74 11.70 -8.02
CA THR A 8 17.50 11.82 -6.76
C THR A 8 16.52 11.82 -5.60
N ILE A 9 16.70 10.91 -4.64
CA ILE A 9 15.89 10.83 -3.43
C ILE A 9 16.76 10.89 -2.18
N SER A 10 16.23 11.44 -1.09
CA SER A 10 16.87 11.43 0.22
C SER A 10 16.27 10.33 1.09
N LEU A 11 17.09 9.38 1.54
CA LEU A 11 16.68 8.32 2.46
C LEU A 11 17.25 8.56 3.85
N LYS A 12 16.47 8.24 4.89
CA LYS A 12 16.99 8.21 6.27
C LYS A 12 18.20 7.27 6.34
N PRO A 13 19.31 7.62 7.02
CA PRO A 13 20.53 6.81 7.01
C PRO A 13 20.33 5.35 7.43
N LYS A 14 19.46 5.10 8.41
CA LYS A 14 19.13 3.73 8.86
C LYS A 14 18.40 2.93 7.77
N VAL A 15 17.48 3.57 7.04
CA VAL A 15 16.73 2.94 5.94
C VAL A 15 17.66 2.60 4.78
N TYR A 16 18.52 3.54 4.38
CA TYR A 16 19.49 3.28 3.32
C TYR A 16 20.43 2.11 3.64
N ARG A 17 20.90 2.00 4.89
CA ARG A 17 21.73 0.88 5.33
C ARG A 17 20.99 -0.45 5.23
N ALA A 18 19.77 -0.52 5.74
CA ALA A 18 18.94 -1.73 5.66
C ALA A 18 18.65 -2.12 4.20
N LEU A 19 18.37 -1.13 3.35
CA LEU A 19 18.08 -1.34 1.94
C LEU A 19 19.29 -1.89 1.18
N LYS A 20 20.51 -1.40 1.47
CA LYS A 20 21.74 -1.96 0.90
C LYS A 20 21.97 -3.41 1.30
N VAL A 21 21.72 -3.77 2.56
CA VAL A 21 21.83 -5.16 3.02
C VAL A 21 20.81 -6.03 2.28
N LYS A 22 19.56 -5.58 2.20
CA LYS A 22 18.50 -6.29 1.46
C LYS A 22 18.89 -6.51 -0.01
N ALA A 23 19.32 -5.45 -0.70
CA ALA A 23 19.80 -5.50 -2.09
C ALA A 23 20.86 -6.57 -2.29
N ALA A 24 21.90 -6.59 -1.45
CA ALA A 24 22.97 -7.59 -1.50
C ALA A 24 22.47 -9.02 -1.23
N THR A 25 21.56 -9.20 -0.26
CA THR A 25 21.02 -10.53 0.09
C THR A 25 20.02 -11.08 -0.93
N THR A 26 19.38 -10.22 -1.73
CA THR A 26 18.36 -10.63 -2.70
C THR A 26 18.85 -10.58 -4.15
N ASP A 27 20.12 -10.25 -4.38
CA ASP A 27 20.69 -10.02 -5.71
C ASP A 27 19.87 -9.04 -6.57
N ARG A 28 19.48 -7.91 -5.96
CA ARG A 28 18.69 -6.85 -6.61
C ARG A 28 19.33 -5.49 -6.42
N SER A 29 19.11 -4.57 -7.34
CA SER A 29 19.59 -3.21 -7.16
C SER A 29 18.75 -2.45 -6.12
N VAL A 30 19.34 -1.40 -5.55
CA VAL A 30 18.62 -0.48 -4.65
C VAL A 30 17.45 0.19 -5.38
N SER A 31 17.64 0.55 -6.65
CA SER A 31 16.59 1.14 -7.49
C SER A 31 15.42 0.18 -7.70
N ASP A 32 15.69 -1.10 -7.96
CA ASP A 32 14.63 -2.11 -8.14
C ASP A 32 13.79 -2.30 -6.89
N LEU A 33 14.44 -2.28 -5.71
CA LEU A 33 13.75 -2.40 -4.44
C LEU A 33 12.87 -1.18 -4.15
N ILE A 34 13.35 0.02 -4.47
CA ILE A 34 12.57 1.26 -4.30
C ILE A 34 11.39 1.27 -5.27
N ASN A 35 11.63 0.97 -6.55
CA ASN A 35 10.58 0.94 -7.56
C ASN A 35 9.49 -0.06 -7.19
N ALA A 36 9.86 -1.26 -6.75
CA ALA A 36 8.89 -2.25 -6.30
C ALA A 36 8.07 -1.78 -5.08
N ALA A 37 8.72 -1.15 -4.10
CA ALA A 37 8.01 -0.63 -2.93
C ALA A 37 7.05 0.52 -3.27
N VAL A 38 7.44 1.42 -4.17
CA VAL A 38 6.59 2.52 -4.64
C VAL A 38 5.40 1.99 -5.45
N LEU A 39 5.64 1.04 -6.36
CA LEU A 39 4.58 0.41 -7.15
C LEU A 39 3.57 -0.31 -6.25
N GLU A 40 4.03 -1.02 -5.22
CA GLU A 40 3.13 -1.70 -4.29
C GLU A 40 2.29 -0.70 -3.50
N SER A 41 2.89 0.36 -2.96
CA SER A 41 2.14 1.42 -2.26
C SER A 41 1.08 2.07 -3.14
N LEU A 42 1.40 2.35 -4.41
CA LEU A 42 0.43 2.91 -5.36
C LEU A 42 -0.68 1.93 -5.73
N ARG A 43 -0.37 0.62 -5.74
CA ARG A 43 -1.35 -0.43 -6.00
C ARG A 43 -2.32 -0.57 -4.84
N GLU A 44 -1.84 -0.54 -3.60
CA GLU A 44 -2.68 -0.54 -2.40
C GLU A 44 -3.63 0.66 -2.42
N ASP A 45 -3.11 1.87 -2.67
CA ASP A 45 -3.94 3.08 -2.78
C ASP A 45 -5.02 2.96 -3.86
N ALA A 46 -4.68 2.39 -5.03
CA ALA A 46 -5.63 2.18 -6.11
C ALA A 46 -6.75 1.19 -5.74
N VAL A 47 -6.42 0.11 -5.00
CA VAL A 47 -7.42 -0.86 -4.52
C VAL A 47 -8.37 -0.20 -3.53
N ASP A 48 -7.85 0.63 -2.62
CA ASP A 48 -8.68 1.36 -1.65
C ASP A 48 -9.64 2.33 -2.36
N LEU A 49 -9.13 3.12 -3.31
CA LEU A 49 -9.96 4.03 -4.10
C LEU A 49 -11.05 3.28 -4.88
N GLU A 50 -10.73 2.15 -5.48
CA GLU A 50 -11.72 1.32 -6.18
C GLU A 50 -12.81 0.80 -5.22
N ALA A 51 -12.41 0.40 -4.00
CA ALA A 51 -13.35 -0.02 -2.97
C ALA A 51 -14.27 1.14 -2.53
N PHE A 52 -13.73 2.36 -2.39
CA PHE A 52 -14.54 3.55 -2.12
C PHE A 52 -15.56 3.81 -3.23
N ASP A 53 -15.13 3.80 -4.49
CA ASP A 53 -16.01 4.05 -5.64
C ASP A 53 -17.13 3.01 -5.75
N ARG A 54 -16.80 1.73 -5.53
CA ARG A 54 -17.78 0.63 -5.54
C ARG A 54 -18.82 0.79 -4.44
N ARG A 55 -18.41 1.28 -3.27
CA ARG A 55 -19.26 1.45 -2.09
C ARG A 55 -19.95 2.81 -2.03
N ALA A 56 -19.61 3.75 -2.92
CA ALA A 56 -20.17 5.10 -2.93
C ALA A 56 -21.70 5.14 -3.07
N LYS A 57 -22.30 4.11 -3.68
CA LYS A 57 -23.76 3.97 -3.85
C LYS A 57 -24.42 3.08 -2.81
N GLU A 58 -23.67 2.52 -1.86
CA GLU A 58 -24.25 1.73 -0.78
C GLU A 58 -25.12 2.65 0.10
N PRO A 59 -26.35 2.23 0.46
CA PRO A 59 -27.17 3.01 1.36
C PRO A 59 -26.49 3.10 2.73
N SER A 60 -26.60 4.28 3.35
CA SER A 60 -26.18 4.43 4.74
C SER A 60 -27.01 3.51 5.63
N ARG A 61 -26.36 2.96 6.65
CA ARG A 61 -26.99 2.07 7.62
C ARG A 61 -27.11 2.80 8.95
N SER A 62 -28.21 2.60 9.65
CA SER A 62 -28.37 3.17 10.99
C SER A 62 -27.44 2.44 11.97
N PHE A 63 -26.90 3.19 12.92
CA PHE A 63 -25.99 2.63 13.92
C PHE A 63 -26.70 1.59 14.81
N GLU A 64 -27.98 1.81 15.12
CA GLU A 64 -28.80 0.89 15.92
C GLU A 64 -28.96 -0.47 15.22
N LYS A 65 -29.26 -0.47 13.92
CA LYS A 65 -29.39 -1.70 13.13
C LYS A 65 -28.07 -2.47 13.06
N LEU A 66 -26.95 -1.76 12.93
CA LEU A 66 -25.62 -2.37 12.97
C LEU A 66 -25.35 -3.05 14.32
N LEU A 67 -25.70 -2.38 15.43
CA LEU A 67 -25.49 -2.91 16.78
C LEU A 67 -26.36 -4.14 17.08
N GLU A 68 -27.60 -4.17 16.59
CA GLU A 68 -28.48 -5.34 16.71
C GLU A 68 -27.96 -6.55 15.91
N GLU A 69 -27.36 -6.32 14.75
CA GLU A 69 -26.74 -7.38 13.95
C GLU A 69 -25.47 -7.93 14.61
N LEU A 70 -24.56 -7.06 15.10
CA LEU A 70 -23.34 -7.49 15.78
C LEU A 70 -23.61 -8.38 17.00
N LYS A 71 -24.59 -7.98 17.84
CA LYS A 71 -25.02 -8.75 19.01
C LYS A 71 -25.60 -10.12 18.63
N ARG A 72 -26.18 -10.24 17.45
CA ARG A 72 -26.77 -11.48 16.93
C ARG A 72 -25.71 -12.44 16.38
N ASP A 73 -24.67 -11.89 15.76
CA ASP A 73 -23.58 -12.65 15.14
C ASP A 73 -22.50 -13.10 16.15
N GLY A 74 -22.67 -12.78 17.44
CA GLY A 74 -21.85 -13.31 18.53
C GLY A 74 -20.62 -12.47 18.89
N THR A 75 -20.68 -11.15 18.69
CA THR A 75 -19.79 -10.17 19.32
C THR A 75 -20.55 -9.14 20.12
#